data_AF-A0A6P1A1K1-F1
#
_entry.id   AF-A0A6P1A1K1-F1
#
_cell.length_a   1.000
_cell.length_b   1.000
_cell.length_c   1.000
_cell.angle_alpha   90.00
_cell.angle_beta   90.00
_cell.angle_gamma   90.00
#
_symmetry.space_group_name_H-M   'P 1'
#
loop_
_entity.id
_entity.type
_entity.pdbx_description
1 polymer ?
#
loop_
_entity_poly.entity_id
_entity_poly.type
_entity_poly.pdbx_seq_one_letter_code
_entity_poly.pdbx_strand_id
1 'polypeptide(L)' 'MAEESKPVEQTTEVSEIVEAGKVSGWLKENGFEHEFMELDHLGVEVLKVEPDVLLPIA' A
#
# COMPACT_ATOMS: atom_id res chain seq x y z
N MET A 1 36.06 -16.90 -26.54
CA MET A 1 35.12 -17.08 -25.43
C MET A 1 34.48 -15.74 -25.16
N ALA A 2 33.36 -15.45 -25.83
CA ALA A 2 32.58 -14.24 -25.58
C ALA A 2 31.44 -14.66 -24.65
N GLU A 3 31.54 -14.31 -23.37
CA GLU A 3 30.44 -14.46 -22.43
C GLU A 3 29.47 -13.31 -22.66
N GLU A 4 28.40 -13.60 -23.40
CA GLU A 4 27.28 -12.70 -23.61
C GLU A 4 26.50 -12.60 -22.30
N SER A 5 26.67 -11.48 -21.61
CA SER A 5 25.99 -11.18 -20.36
C SER A 5 24.51 -10.94 -20.65
N LYS A 6 23.67 -11.92 -20.28
CA LYS A 6 22.22 -11.77 -20.24
C LYS A 6 21.84 -10.52 -19.45
N PRO A 7 20.95 -9.65 -19.95
CA PRO A 7 20.43 -8.58 -19.15
C PRO A 7 19.58 -9.20 -18.03
N VAL A 8 19.95 -8.88 -16.80
CA VAL A 8 19.10 -9.08 -15.62
C VAL A 8 17.80 -8.35 -15.88
N GLU A 9 16.72 -9.11 -16.01
CA GLU A 9 15.36 -8.59 -15.98
C GLU A 9 15.17 -7.95 -14.60
N GLN A 10 15.39 -6.64 -14.56
CA GLN A 10 15.00 -5.81 -13.44
C GLN A 10 13.47 -5.79 -13.49
N THR A 11 12.84 -6.73 -12.79
CA THR A 11 11.43 -6.66 -12.43
C THR A 11 11.26 -5.36 -11.66
N THR A 12 10.99 -4.28 -12.39
CA THR A 12 10.31 -3.12 -11.85
C THR A 12 8.97 -3.69 -11.39
N GLU A 13 8.89 -4.07 -10.12
CA GLU A 13 7.64 -4.02 -9.39
C GLU A 13 7.16 -2.59 -9.58
N VAL A 14 6.33 -2.41 -10.60
CA VAL A 14 5.39 -1.32 -10.67
C VAL A 14 4.48 -1.59 -9.49
N SER A 15 4.95 -1.21 -8.30
CA SER A 15 4.06 -0.84 -7.22
C SER A 15 3.23 0.25 -7.84
N GLU A 16 2.06 -0.12 -8.37
CA GLU A 16 0.99 0.82 -8.61
C GLU A 16 0.97 1.67 -7.36
N ILE A 17 1.41 2.93 -7.48
CA ILE A 17 1.37 3.87 -6.37
C ILE A 17 -0.12 4.15 -6.27
N VAL A 18 -0.84 3.25 -5.62
CA VAL A 18 -2.27 3.37 -5.42
C VAL A 18 -2.40 4.63 -4.59
N GLU A 19 -2.93 5.67 -5.24
CA GLU A 19 -2.97 7.01 -4.68
C GLU A 19 -3.72 6.91 -3.35
N ALA A 20 -3.03 7.25 -2.27
CA ALA A 20 -3.56 7.19 -0.92
C ALA A 20 -4.89 7.94 -0.92
N GLY A 21 -5.99 7.21 -0.74
CA GLY A 21 -7.32 7.77 -0.93
C GLY A 21 -7.69 8.77 0.17
N LYS A 22 -8.93 9.27 0.11
CA LYS A 22 -9.36 10.40 0.95
C LYS A 22 -9.24 10.08 2.44
N VAL A 23 -9.51 8.83 2.83
CA VAL A 23 -9.44 8.41 4.24
C VAL A 23 -8.00 8.27 4.68
N SER A 24 -7.14 7.69 3.85
CA SER A 24 -5.70 7.61 4.11
C SER A 24 -5.06 8.99 4.28
N GLY A 25 -5.39 9.94 3.42
CA GLY A 25 -4.93 11.32 3.54
C GLY A 25 -5.32 11.94 4.88
N TRP A 26 -6.61 11.85 5.23
CA TRP A 26 -7.11 12.38 6.49
C TRP A 26 -6.43 11.74 7.71
N LEU A 27 -6.22 10.43 7.70
CA LEU A 27 -5.52 9.75 8.79
C LEU A 27 -4.08 10.26 8.95
N LYS A 28 -3.33 10.46 7.85
CA LYS A 28 -1.98 11.05 7.90
C LYS A 28 -2.00 12.47 8.44
N GLU A 29 -2.95 13.30 8.02
CA GLU A 29 -3.09 14.69 8.50
C GLU A 29 -3.37 14.77 10.00
N ASN A 30 -4.06 13.77 10.55
CA ASN A 30 -4.36 13.69 11.97
C ASN A 30 -3.28 12.95 12.79
N GLY A 31 -2.18 12.54 12.15
CA GLY A 31 -1.08 11.82 12.80
C GLY A 31 -1.38 10.37 13.15
N PHE A 32 -2.36 9.76 12.46
CA PHE A 32 -2.66 8.34 12.59
C PHE A 32 -1.82 7.50 11.62
N GLU A 33 -0.93 6.69 12.20
CA GLU A 33 -0.18 5.68 11.47
C GLU A 33 -1.12 4.61 10.92
N HIS A 34 -0.94 4.27 9.64
CA HIS A 34 -1.64 3.20 8.96
C HIS A 34 -0.89 2.80 7.69
N GLU A 35 -1.14 1.59 7.22
CA GLU A 35 -0.62 1.07 5.95
C GLU A 35 -1.77 1.06 4.93
N PHE A 36 -1.61 1.82 3.85
CA PHE A 36 -2.57 1.81 2.73
C PHE A 36 -2.35 0.55 1.88
N MET A 37 -3.39 -0.25 1.69
CA MET A 37 -3.36 -1.45 0.86
C MET A 37 -4.01 -1.19 -0.50
N GLU A 38 -4.03 -2.19 -1.38
CA GLU A 38 -4.81 -2.13 -2.61
C GLU A 38 -6.31 -1.93 -2.33
N LEU A 39 -7.02 -1.37 -3.31
CA LEU A 39 -8.47 -1.22 -3.22
C LEU A 39 -9.14 -2.61 -3.24
N ASP A 40 -10.24 -2.76 -2.51
CA ASP A 40 -11.08 -3.96 -2.59
C ASP A 40 -11.73 -4.08 -3.98
N HIS A 41 -12.37 -5.21 -4.26
CA HIS A 41 -13.06 -5.49 -5.53
C HIS A 41 -14.17 -4.49 -5.89
N LEU A 42 -14.62 -3.67 -4.94
CA LEU A 42 -15.56 -2.57 -5.14
C LEU A 42 -14.89 -1.20 -5.34
N GLY A 43 -13.56 -1.14 -5.37
CA GLY A 43 -12.80 0.11 -5.39
C GLY A 43 -12.78 0.83 -4.03
N VAL A 44 -13.06 0.12 -2.93
CA VAL A 44 -13.08 0.69 -1.58
C VAL A 44 -11.67 0.64 -0.99
N GLU A 45 -11.25 1.73 -0.34
CA GLU A 45 -9.96 1.83 0.33
C GLU A 45 -9.82 0.79 1.44
N VAL A 46 -8.76 -0.02 1.38
CA VAL A 46 -8.41 -0.98 2.43
C VAL A 46 -7.21 -0.44 3.20
N LEU A 47 -7.35 -0.36 4.52
CA LEU A 47 -6.34 0.18 5.43
C LEU A 47 -5.98 -0.87 6.47
N LYS A 48 -4.69 -1.14 6.61
CA LYS A 48 -4.17 -1.98 7.68
C LYS A 48 -3.70 -1.11 8.84
N VAL A 49 -4.16 -1.47 10.02
CA VAL A 49 -3.90 -0.76 11.28
C VAL A 49 -3.64 -1.76 12.40
N GLU A 50 -2.99 -1.29 13.46
CA GLU A 50 -2.81 -2.09 14.67
C GLU A 50 -4.16 -2.30 15.38
N PRO A 51 -4.48 -3.52 15.88
CA PRO A 51 -5.74 -3.77 16.56
C PRO A 51 -5.97 -2.87 17.79
N ASP A 52 -4.89 -2.48 18.47
CA ASP A 52 -4.92 -1.66 19.69
C ASP A 52 -5.42 -0.23 19.44
N VAL A 53 -5.40 0.26 18.19
CA VAL A 53 -5.92 1.60 17.85
C VAL A 53 -7.41 1.58 17.52
N LEU A 54 -8.05 0.41 17.47
CA LEU A 54 -9.46 0.26 17.18
C LEU A 54 -10.31 0.29 18.45
N LEU A 55 -11.49 0.91 18.35
CA LEU A 55 -12.46 0.89 19.43
C LEU A 55 -13.16 -0.48 19.51
N PRO A 56 -13.39 -1.03 20.71
CA PRO A 56 -14.19 -2.23 20.87
C PRO A 56 -15.61 -2.03 20.34
N ILE A 57 -16.13 -3.02 19.63
CA ILE A 57 -17.53 -3.12 19.25
C ILE A 57 -18.28 -3.92 20.34
N ALA A 58 -19.42 -3.37 20.79
CA ALA A 58 -20.26 -3.90 21.87
C ALA A 58 -21.20 -5.02 21.41
#